data_AF-A0AAV4J7B3-F1
#
_entry.id   AF-A0AAV4J7B3-F1
#
_cell.length_a   1.000
_cell.length_b   1.000
_cell.length_c   1.000
_cell.angle_alpha   90.00
_cell.angle_beta   90.00
_cell.angle_gamma   90.00
#
_symmetry.space_group_name_H-M   'P 1'
#
loop_
_entity.id
_entity.type
_entity.pdbx_description
1 polymer ?
#
loop_
_entity_poly.entity_id
_entity_poly.type
_entity_poly.pdbx_seq_one_letter_code
_entity_poly.pdbx_strand_id
1 'polypeptide(L)'
;MVRYPKLIGRYDTVSHKRDSGNGDNPQRFSLIKTSRARQDMEGLSTTTYKVTEDVETQLFTRIKVFINMTQILQVRFLVVTVNVYVATLSLTLSWMLLDCIRYGPSQEDEAHSGGNTRCPMG
;
A
#
# COMPACT_ATOMS: atom_id res chain seq x y z
N MET A 1 -18.46 12.39 11.69
CA MET A 1 -18.85 12.89 10.34
C MET A 1 -20.22 13.53 10.47
N VAL A 2 -20.34 14.82 10.15
CA VAL A 2 -21.63 15.52 10.16
C VAL A 2 -22.27 15.35 8.78
N ARG A 3 -23.53 14.93 8.73
CA ARG A 3 -24.31 14.85 7.48
C ARG A 3 -25.58 15.68 7.63
N TYR A 4 -25.89 16.48 6.62
CA TYR A 4 -27.12 17.26 6.59
C TYR A 4 -28.34 16.35 6.36
N PRO A 5 -29.53 16.73 6.87
CA PRO A 5 -30.77 16.02 6.59
C PRO A 5 -31.02 15.88 5.09
N LYS A 6 -31.58 14.73 4.69
CA LYS A 6 -31.90 14.41 3.29
C LYS A 6 -32.83 15.41 2.60
N LEU A 7 -33.57 16.22 3.37
CA LEU A 7 -34.44 17.25 2.82
C LEU A 7 -33.64 18.42 2.23
N ILE A 8 -32.49 18.76 2.82
CA ILE A 8 -31.69 19.93 2.44
C ILE A 8 -30.39 19.57 1.72
N GLY A 9 -29.93 18.33 1.84
CA GLY A 9 -28.68 17.86 1.21
C GLY A 9 -28.85 17.23 -0.18
N ARG A 10 -29.91 17.57 -0.92
CA ARG A 10 -30.16 17.03 -2.26
C ARG A 10 -29.34 17.79 -3.30
N TYR A 11 -28.82 17.07 -4.30
CA TYR A 11 -28.10 17.63 -5.43
C TYR A 11 -28.39 16.80 -6.68
N ASP A 12 -28.29 17.45 -7.84
CA ASP A 12 -28.40 16.79 -9.14
C ASP A 12 -27.01 16.66 -9.78
N THR A 13 -26.79 15.56 -10.49
CA THR A 13 -25.52 15.31 -11.20
C THR A 13 -25.70 15.61 -12.68
N VAL A 14 -24.81 16.41 -13.25
CA VAL A 14 -24.78 16.65 -14.71
C VAL A 14 -24.34 15.35 -15.41
N SER A 15 -25.16 14.84 -16.33
CA SER A 15 -24.91 13.59 -17.05
C SER A 15 -23.87 13.75 -18.16
N HIS A 16 -22.94 12.80 -18.28
CA HIS A 16 -21.94 12.77 -19.35
C HIS A 16 -22.09 11.52 -20.23
N LYS A 17 -21.72 11.61 -21.50
CA LYS A 17 -21.77 10.47 -22.44
C LYS A 17 -20.98 9.25 -21.97
N ARG A 18 -19.86 9.49 -21.27
CA ARG A 18 -18.99 8.44 -20.72
C ARG A 18 -19.59 7.70 -19.52
N ASP A 19 -20.71 8.17 -18.98
CA ASP A 19 -21.34 7.54 -17.82
C ASP A 19 -22.10 6.27 -18.22
N SER A 20 -22.30 6.04 -19.52
CA SER A 20 -22.73 4.76 -20.08
C SER A 20 -21.70 3.68 -19.75
N GLY A 21 -21.99 2.84 -18.75
CA GLY A 21 -21.11 1.74 -18.33
C GLY A 21 -20.46 1.91 -16.95
N ASN A 22 -20.82 2.94 -16.17
CA ASN A 22 -20.42 3.07 -14.75
C ASN A 22 -21.17 2.08 -13.84
N GLY A 23 -21.05 0.77 -14.14
CA GLY A 23 -21.52 -0.29 -13.27
C GLY A 23 -20.71 -0.37 -11.97
N ASP A 24 -21.12 -1.27 -11.08
CA ASP A 24 -20.44 -1.46 -9.80
C ASP A 24 -18.95 -1.80 -9.99
N ASN A 25 -18.08 -1.13 -9.23
CA ASN A 25 -16.64 -1.38 -9.28
C ASN A 25 -16.31 -2.76 -8.66
N PRO A 26 -15.84 -3.75 -9.44
CA PRO A 26 -15.54 -5.09 -8.93
C PRO A 26 -14.38 -5.12 -7.93
N GLN A 27 -13.50 -4.11 -7.94
CA GLN A 27 -12.35 -4.01 -7.03
C GLN A 27 -12.65 -3.25 -5.74
N ARG A 28 -13.92 -2.88 -5.48
CA ARG A 28 -14.28 -2.04 -4.32
C ARG A 28 -13.73 -2.59 -3.00
N PHE A 29 -13.96 -3.88 -2.72
CA PHE A 29 -13.54 -4.47 -1.44
C PHE A 29 -12.03 -4.62 -1.31
N SER A 30 -11.31 -4.93 -2.40
CA SER A 30 -9.84 -5.03 -2.36
C SER A 30 -9.18 -3.67 -2.14
N LEU A 31 -9.73 -2.61 -2.75
CA LEU A 31 -9.26 -1.23 -2.54
C LEU A 31 -9.51 -0.75 -1.11
N ILE A 32 -10.65 -1.09 -0.51
CA ILE A 32 -10.96 -0.75 0.89
C ILE A 32 -10.00 -1.46 1.86
N LYS A 33 -9.64 -2.72 1.59
CA LYS A 33 -8.71 -3.47 2.47
C LYS A 33 -7.31 -2.84 2.53
N THR A 34 -6.86 -2.26 1.41
CA THR A 34 -5.50 -1.69 1.29
C THR A 34 -5.45 -0.19 1.58
N SER A 35 -6.59 0.49 1.70
CA SER A 35 -6.64 1.95 1.84
C SER A 35 -5.97 2.46 3.10
N ARG A 36 -6.17 1.78 4.24
CA ARG A 36 -5.57 2.17 5.53
C ARG A 36 -4.05 2.18 5.47
N ALA A 37 -3.44 1.15 4.87
CA ALA A 37 -2.00 1.07 4.74
C ALA A 37 -1.46 2.17 3.82
N ARG A 38 -2.15 2.45 2.71
CA ARG A 38 -1.74 3.46 1.72
C ARG A 38 -1.94 4.89 2.19
N GLN A 39 -2.91 5.15 3.04
CA GLN A 39 -3.29 6.50 3.47
C GLN A 39 -2.11 7.29 4.08
N ASP A 40 -1.25 6.64 4.86
CA ASP A 40 -0.13 7.31 5.52
C ASP A 40 1.10 7.49 4.58
N MET A 41 1.12 6.78 3.45
CA MET A 41 2.22 6.79 2.48
C MET A 41 1.90 7.57 1.20
N GLU A 42 0.62 7.71 0.86
CA GLU A 42 0.13 8.33 -0.36
C GLU A 42 -0.81 9.49 -0.01
N GLY A 43 -0.52 10.69 -0.54
CA GLY A 43 -1.40 11.82 -0.34
C GLY A 43 -0.77 13.14 -0.76
N LEU A 44 -1.14 14.21 -0.05
CA LEU A 44 -0.69 15.57 -0.37
C LEU A 44 0.84 15.71 -0.29
N SER A 45 1.50 15.00 0.62
CA SER A 45 2.96 15.03 0.78
C SER A 45 3.72 14.42 -0.40
N THR A 46 3.11 13.49 -1.13
CA THR A 46 3.74 12.77 -2.26
C THR A 46 3.21 13.21 -3.62
N THR A 47 2.32 14.20 -3.67
CA THR A 47 1.66 14.62 -4.91
C THR A 47 2.60 15.49 -5.75
N THR A 48 2.98 15.02 -6.93
CA THR A 48 3.83 15.74 -7.89
C THR A 48 3.01 16.22 -9.10
N TYR A 49 3.06 17.51 -9.37
CA TYR A 49 2.42 18.14 -10.53
C TYR A 49 3.19 19.39 -10.96
N LYS A 50 2.94 19.85 -12.19
CA LYS A 50 3.48 21.11 -12.71
C LYS A 50 2.35 22.01 -13.16
N VAL A 51 2.26 23.24 -12.63
CA VAL A 51 1.31 24.24 -13.14
C VAL A 51 1.78 24.68 -14.52
N THR A 52 0.87 24.60 -15.50
CA THR A 52 1.13 25.02 -16.89
C THR A 52 0.43 26.33 -17.23
N GLU A 53 -0.66 26.65 -16.52
CA GLU A 53 -1.42 27.88 -16.72
C GLU A 53 -2.10 28.28 -15.42
N ASP A 54 -2.11 29.57 -15.12
CA ASP A 54 -2.83 30.16 -14.00
C ASP A 54 -3.52 31.43 -14.51
N VAL A 55 -4.86 31.42 -14.54
CA VAL A 55 -5.68 32.52 -15.08
C VAL A 55 -6.84 32.83 -14.15
N GLU A 56 -6.86 34.04 -13.63
CA GLU A 56 -8.01 34.60 -12.93
C GLU A 56 -9.07 35.04 -13.95
N THR A 57 -10.32 34.62 -13.73
CA THR A 57 -11.49 35.07 -14.47
C THR A 57 -12.46 35.75 -13.53
N GLN A 58 -13.49 36.40 -14.06
CA GLN A 58 -14.48 37.11 -13.24
C GLN A 58 -15.19 36.22 -12.19
N LEU A 59 -15.37 34.93 -12.48
CA LEU A 59 -16.17 34.02 -11.62
C LEU A 59 -15.35 32.89 -10.98
N PHE A 60 -14.13 32.62 -11.48
CA PHE A 60 -13.28 31.53 -10.99
C PHE A 60 -11.83 31.71 -11.40
N THR A 61 -10.93 31.00 -10.71
CA THR A 61 -9.52 30.87 -11.13
C THR A 61 -9.32 29.53 -11.83
N ARG A 62 -8.73 29.58 -13.02
CA ARG A 62 -8.42 28.40 -13.82
C ARG A 62 -6.94 28.06 -13.68
N ILE A 63 -6.67 26.97 -12.96
CA ILE A 63 -5.32 26.42 -12.84
C ILE A 63 -5.24 25.18 -13.73
N LYS A 64 -4.42 25.22 -14.79
CA LYS A 64 -4.08 24.02 -15.56
C LYS A 64 -2.82 23.40 -15.01
N VAL A 65 -2.86 22.09 -14.83
CA VAL A 65 -1.75 21.30 -14.29
C VAL A 65 -1.41 20.16 -15.23
N PHE A 66 -0.11 19.93 -15.40
CA PHE A 66 0.44 18.72 -15.99
C PHE A 66 0.74 17.71 -14.89
N ILE A 67 0.28 16.49 -15.10
CA ILE A 67 0.43 15.37 -14.18
C ILE A 67 1.13 14.23 -14.93
N ASN A 68 2.28 13.78 -14.41
CA ASN A 68 3.02 12.68 -15.02
C ASN A 68 2.45 11.32 -14.57
N MET A 69 1.69 10.68 -15.46
CA MET A 69 1.03 9.39 -15.16
C MET A 69 2.02 8.25 -14.86
N THR A 70 3.22 8.28 -15.44
CA THR A 70 4.23 7.23 -15.22
C THR A 70 4.72 7.23 -13.78
N GLN A 71 4.84 8.41 -13.15
CA GLN A 71 5.26 8.52 -11.74
C GLN A 71 4.15 8.13 -10.76
N ILE A 72 2.88 8.40 -11.10
CA ILE A 72 1.73 8.09 -10.24
C ILE A 72 1.49 6.59 -10.12
N LEU A 73 1.69 5.85 -11.20
CA LEU A 73 1.40 4.41 -11.22
C LEU A 73 2.46 3.56 -10.50
N GLN A 74 3.65 4.11 -10.20
CA GLN A 74 4.76 3.39 -9.56
C GLN A 74 4.55 3.11 -8.07
N VAL A 75 3.75 3.92 -7.35
CA VAL A 75 3.56 3.77 -5.90
C VAL A 75 2.87 2.45 -5.53
N ARG A 76 2.18 1.82 -6.49
CA ARG A 76 1.53 0.51 -6.31
C ARG A 76 2.51 -0.67 -6.18
N PHE A 77 3.75 -0.55 -6.66
CA PHE A 77 4.64 -1.71 -6.75
C PHE A 77 5.41 -1.96 -5.44
N LEU A 78 5.96 -0.90 -4.82
CA LEU A 78 6.81 -1.04 -3.63
C LEU A 78 6.08 -1.59 -2.40
N VAL A 79 4.79 -1.25 -2.21
CA VAL A 79 4.01 -1.72 -1.07
C VAL A 79 3.75 -3.23 -1.14
N VAL A 80 3.57 -3.78 -2.34
CA VAL A 80 3.38 -5.23 -2.52
C VAL A 80 4.69 -5.96 -2.25
N THR A 81 5.80 -5.48 -2.80
CA THR A 81 7.10 -6.15 -2.66
C THR A 81 7.59 -6.16 -1.22
N VAL A 82 7.45 -5.06 -0.47
CA VAL A 82 7.85 -5.00 0.95
C VAL A 82 7.00 -5.94 1.81
N ASN A 83 5.68 -5.97 1.61
CA ASN A 83 4.80 -6.88 2.38
C ASN A 83 5.10 -8.36 2.09
N VAL A 84 5.40 -8.72 0.84
CA VAL A 84 5.82 -10.07 0.49
C VAL A 84 7.17 -10.41 1.15
N TYR A 85 8.14 -9.49 1.11
CA TYR A 85 9.47 -9.71 1.71
C TYR A 85 9.43 -9.86 3.24
N VAL A 86 8.61 -9.03 3.91
CA VAL A 86 8.44 -9.11 5.37
C VAL A 86 7.73 -10.42 5.76
N ALA A 87 6.72 -10.84 5.00
CA ALA A 87 6.01 -12.09 5.25
C ALA A 87 6.91 -13.33 5.05
N THR A 88 7.77 -13.33 4.03
CA THR A 88 8.69 -14.44 3.78
C THR A 88 9.80 -14.50 4.84
N LEU A 89 10.40 -13.36 5.22
CA LEU A 89 11.41 -13.32 6.29
C LEU A 89 10.85 -13.79 7.65
N SER A 90 9.64 -13.38 7.99
CA SER A 90 8.98 -13.81 9.24
C SER A 90 8.72 -15.31 9.26
N LEU A 91 8.27 -15.89 8.14
CA LEU A 91 8.07 -17.33 8.04
C LEU A 91 9.40 -18.08 8.11
N THR A 92 10.45 -17.65 7.41
CA THR A 92 11.75 -18.33 7.47
C THR A 92 12.39 -18.28 8.85
N LEU A 93 12.29 -17.14 9.55
CA LEU A 93 12.74 -17.03 10.95
C LEU A 93 11.92 -17.94 11.87
N SER A 94 10.61 -18.08 11.64
CA SER A 94 9.76 -18.99 12.43
C SER A 94 10.07 -20.47 12.16
N TRP A 95 10.38 -20.84 10.92
CA TRP A 95 10.83 -22.21 10.58
C TRP A 95 12.19 -22.52 11.19
N MET A 96 13.15 -21.59 11.12
CA MET A 96 14.46 -21.74 11.77
C MET A 96 14.33 -21.90 13.29
N LEU A 97 13.45 -21.13 13.94
CA LEU A 97 13.17 -21.27 15.36
C LEU A 97 12.47 -22.59 15.70
N LEU A 98 11.54 -23.07 14.87
CA LEU A 98 10.90 -24.38 15.05
C LEU A 98 11.89 -25.53 14.86
N ASP A 99 12.81 -25.44 13.92
CA ASP A 99 13.86 -26.44 13.70
C ASP A 99 14.83 -26.47 14.88
N CYS A 100 15.19 -25.31 15.47
CA CYS A 100 15.97 -25.25 16.71
C CYS A 100 15.23 -25.84 17.93
N ILE A 101 13.90 -25.72 18.02
CA ILE A 101 13.12 -26.31 19.12
C ILE A 101 12.92 -27.82 18.90
N ARG A 102 12.76 -28.26 17.65
CA ARG A 102 12.50 -29.66 17.29
C ARG A 102 13.78 -30.50 17.30
N TYR A 103 14.91 -29.89 16.98
CA TYR A 103 16.25 -30.46 17.15
C TYR A 103 16.95 -29.79 18.33
N GLY A 104 16.50 -30.09 19.54
CA GLY A 104 17.33 -29.90 20.73
C GLY A 104 18.66 -30.67 20.59
N PRO A 105 19.72 -30.27 21.29
CA PRO A 105 21.04 -30.88 21.13
C PRO A 105 20.96 -32.37 21.44
N SER A 106 21.18 -33.21 20.43
CA SER A 106 21.40 -34.64 20.61
C SER A 106 22.67 -34.80 21.46
N GLN A 107 22.50 -35.22 22.72
CA GLN A 107 23.56 -35.94 23.42
C GLN A 107 23.73 -37.31 22.74
N GLU A 108 24.96 -37.85 22.80
CA GLU A 108 25.44 -39.10 22.19
C GLU A 108 25.96 -38.87 20.74
N ASP A 109 27.26 -38.94 20.40
CA ASP A 109 28.41 -39.63 20.99
C ASP A 109 29.74 -38.94 20.66
N GLU A 110 30.74 -39.16 21.51
CA GLU A 110 32.13 -38.81 21.27
C GLU A 110 32.66 -39.44 19.96
N ALA A 111 33.20 -38.62 19.05
CA ALA A 111 34.58 -38.73 18.56
C ALA A 111 34.82 -37.87 17.29
N HIS A 112 35.95 -37.18 17.30
CA HIS A 112 36.68 -36.61 16.15
C HIS A 112 36.23 -35.25 15.56
N SER A 113 36.99 -34.24 15.98
CA SER A 113 37.60 -33.19 15.15
C SER A 113 36.70 -32.28 14.30
N GLY A 114 36.46 -31.08 14.85
CA GLY A 114 36.57 -29.83 14.10
C GLY A 114 35.29 -29.31 13.44
N GLY A 115 34.64 -28.33 14.08
CA GLY A 115 33.58 -27.55 13.46
C GLY A 115 32.72 -26.78 14.46
N ASN A 116 33.21 -25.66 14.95
CA ASN A 116 32.45 -24.74 15.82
C ASN A 116 31.42 -23.95 14.98
N THR A 117 30.15 -24.30 15.06
CA THR A 117 29.04 -23.43 14.67
C THR A 117 28.12 -23.20 15.87
N ARG A 118 28.56 -22.31 16.75
CA ARG A 118 27.72 -21.70 17.79
C ARG A 118 26.60 -20.89 17.12
N CYS A 119 25.35 -21.14 17.49
CA CYS A 119 24.25 -20.21 17.21
C CYS A 119 24.53 -18.87 17.91
N PRO A 120 24.39 -17.72 17.24
CA PRO A 120 24.53 -16.43 17.91
C PRO A 120 23.26 -16.17 18.72
N MET A 121 23.36 -16.32 20.03
CA MET A 121 22.43 -15.66 20.95
C MET A 121 22.91 -14.21 21.10
N GLY A 122 22.12 -13.28 20.57
CA GLY A 122 22.31 -11.83 20.68
C GLY A 122 21.07 -11.12 20.18
#